data_AF-A0A0B6ZJ61-F1
#
_entry.id   AF-A0A0B6ZJ61-F1
#
_cell.length_a   1.000
_cell.length_b   1.000
_cell.length_c   1.000
_cell.angle_alpha   90.00
_cell.angle_beta   90.00
_cell.angle_gamma   90.00
#
_symmetry.space_group_name_H-M   'P 1'
#
loop_
_entity.id
_entity.type
_entity.pdbx_description
1 polymer ?
#
loop_
_entity_poly.entity_id
_entity_poly.type
_entity_poly.pdbx_seq_one_letter_code
_entity_poly.pdbx_strand_id
1 'polypeptide(L)'
;QHHMKGVAEDVVLWTNHRVMEWLRTIDLSEYAPNLRGSGVHGAVMVLEPRFNAELFAVLLSIPASKTLLRRHLNTHFISLIGPETQTKKREHESEPAYIPLLPNTKVKKGKFVLFGYKKVRSDPEVESFICPLELNGQCTNGKEGS
;
A
#
# COMPACT_ATOMS: atom_id res chain seq x y z
N GLN A 1 -14.67 -21.42 23.16
CA GLN A 1 -13.37 -20.97 22.62
C GLN A 1 -13.59 -20.56 21.16
N HIS A 2 -14.01 -19.30 20.93
CA HIS A 2 -14.18 -18.79 19.57
C HIS A 2 -12.81 -18.37 19.03
N HIS A 3 -12.33 -19.15 18.09
CA HIS A 3 -11.07 -18.95 17.39
C HIS A 3 -11.16 -17.62 16.61
N MET A 4 -10.31 -16.63 16.94
CA MET A 4 -10.19 -15.31 16.29
C MET A 4 -9.62 -15.43 14.87
N LYS A 5 -10.27 -16.21 14.01
CA LYS A 5 -9.77 -16.56 12.68
C LYS A 5 -9.95 -15.46 11.62
N GLY A 6 -10.59 -14.33 11.94
CA GLY A 6 -10.98 -13.31 10.95
C GLY A 6 -10.30 -11.94 11.06
N VAL A 7 -9.56 -11.65 12.12
CA VAL A 7 -9.09 -10.25 12.35
C VAL A 7 -8.12 -9.80 11.25
N ALA A 8 -7.16 -10.65 10.87
CA ALA A 8 -6.22 -10.31 9.81
C ALA A 8 -6.91 -10.24 8.43
N GLU A 9 -7.85 -11.14 8.14
CA GLU A 9 -8.58 -11.20 6.87
C GLU A 9 -9.45 -9.95 6.67
N ASP A 10 -10.14 -9.50 7.71
CA ASP A 10 -10.93 -8.26 7.68
C ASP A 10 -10.02 -7.04 7.51
N VAL A 11 -8.88 -7.02 8.20
CA VAL A 11 -7.92 -5.90 8.14
C VAL A 11 -7.31 -5.77 6.76
N VAL A 12 -7.08 -6.86 6.01
CA VAL A 12 -6.58 -6.78 4.62
C VAL A 12 -7.48 -5.89 3.74
N LEU A 13 -8.79 -5.88 3.99
CA LEU A 13 -9.76 -5.11 3.22
C LEU A 13 -9.84 -3.63 3.63
N TRP A 14 -9.08 -3.21 4.64
CA TRP A 14 -9.15 -1.83 5.13
C TRP A 14 -8.57 -0.85 4.12
N THR A 15 -9.38 0.14 3.76
CA THR A 15 -8.91 1.32 3.04
C THR A 15 -8.02 2.19 3.92
N ASN A 16 -7.23 3.09 3.32
CA ASN A 16 -6.47 4.10 4.06
C ASN A 16 -7.35 4.89 5.04
N HIS A 17 -8.60 5.20 4.65
CA HIS A 17 -9.55 5.88 5.50
C HIS A 17 -9.88 5.07 6.76
N ARG A 18 -10.13 3.78 6.61
CA ARG A 18 -10.42 2.90 7.75
C ARG A 18 -9.23 2.78 8.70
N VAL A 19 -8.00 2.75 8.17
CA VAL A 19 -6.77 2.80 8.99
C VAL A 19 -6.70 4.12 9.77
N MET A 20 -7.03 5.26 9.14
CA MET A 20 -7.09 6.56 9.82
C MET A 20 -8.19 6.61 10.90
N GLU A 21 -9.35 5.97 10.69
CA GLU A 21 -10.38 5.83 11.74
C GLU A 21 -9.88 4.98 12.91
N TRP A 22 -9.24 3.85 12.63
CA TRP A 22 -8.68 2.99 13.67
C TRP A 22 -7.66 3.72 14.54
N LEU A 23 -6.80 4.57 13.96
CA LEU A 23 -5.87 5.41 14.75
C LEU A 23 -6.60 6.29 15.77
N ARG A 24 -7.83 6.74 15.47
CA ARG A 24 -8.64 7.51 16.43
C ARG A 24 -9.12 6.65 17.59
N THR A 25 -9.42 5.37 17.35
CA THR A 25 -9.87 4.43 18.39
C THR A 25 -8.79 4.05 19.39
N ILE A 26 -7.52 4.31 19.07
CA ILE A 26 -6.35 4.02 19.92
C ILE A 26 -5.65 5.30 20.38
N ASP A 27 -6.34 6.44 20.40
CA ASP A 27 -5.83 7.73 20.87
C ASP A 27 -4.62 8.30 20.09
N LEU A 28 -4.49 7.96 18.80
CA LEU A 28 -3.44 8.49 17.90
C LEU A 28 -4.00 9.37 16.77
N SER A 29 -5.17 9.98 16.99
CA SER A 29 -5.89 10.76 15.98
C SER A 29 -5.09 11.93 15.39
N GLU A 30 -4.21 12.56 16.17
CA GLU A 30 -3.37 13.69 15.76
C GLU A 30 -2.37 13.31 14.64
N TYR A 31 -1.98 12.03 14.55
CA TYR A 31 -1.03 11.53 13.55
C TYR A 31 -1.71 11.00 12.28
N ALA A 32 -3.02 10.74 12.32
CA ALA A 32 -3.77 10.16 11.20
C ALA A 32 -3.67 10.96 9.88
N PRO A 33 -3.70 12.31 9.87
CA PRO A 33 -3.56 13.09 8.64
C PRO A 33 -2.27 12.80 7.85
N ASN A 34 -1.19 12.36 8.53
CA ASN A 34 0.10 12.04 7.90
C ASN A 34 0.02 10.80 6.98
N LEU A 35 -1.06 10.01 7.05
CA LEU A 35 -1.28 8.88 6.16
C LEU A 35 -1.89 9.26 4.81
N ARG A 36 -2.29 10.51 4.60
CA ARG A 36 -2.83 10.95 3.31
C ARG A 36 -1.75 10.89 2.25
N GLY A 37 -2.02 10.16 1.16
CA GLY A 37 -1.06 9.99 0.06
C GLY A 37 0.15 9.10 0.39
N SER A 38 0.19 8.44 1.56
CA SER A 38 1.29 7.54 1.94
C SER A 38 1.21 6.17 1.26
N GLY A 39 0.05 5.81 0.70
CA GLY A 39 -0.22 4.48 0.15
C GLY A 39 -0.50 3.41 1.21
N VAL A 40 -0.52 3.76 2.51
CA VAL A 40 -0.83 2.80 3.59
C VAL A 40 -2.29 2.36 3.51
N HIS A 41 -2.50 1.06 3.48
CA HIS A 41 -3.81 0.41 3.56
C HIS A 41 -3.65 -0.97 4.20
N GLY A 42 -4.77 -1.60 4.53
CA GLY A 42 -4.84 -2.87 5.24
C GLY A 42 -4.03 -3.99 4.60
N ALA A 43 -4.15 -4.17 3.28
CA ALA A 43 -3.42 -5.21 2.56
C ALA A 43 -1.90 -5.05 2.70
N VAL A 44 -1.33 -3.84 2.57
CA VAL A 44 0.10 -3.62 2.84
C VAL A 44 0.45 -3.88 4.31
N MET A 45 -0.39 -3.47 5.25
CA MET A 45 -0.13 -3.69 6.67
C MET A 45 -0.03 -5.18 7.02
N VAL A 46 -0.86 -6.02 6.41
CA VAL A 46 -0.92 -7.46 6.71
C VAL A 46 0.01 -8.29 5.81
N LEU A 47 -0.02 -8.06 4.50
CA LEU A 47 0.60 -8.95 3.50
C LEU A 47 2.07 -8.62 3.22
N GLU A 48 2.51 -7.37 3.37
CA GLU A 48 3.92 -7.00 3.12
C GLU A 48 4.78 -7.40 4.33
N PRO A 49 5.67 -8.41 4.23
CA PRO A 49 6.44 -8.91 5.37
C PRO A 49 7.37 -7.84 5.99
N ARG A 50 7.81 -6.87 5.19
CA ARG A 50 8.71 -5.79 5.63
C ARG A 50 7.96 -4.59 6.21
N PHE A 51 6.63 -4.60 6.20
CA PHE A 51 5.82 -3.57 6.84
C PHE A 51 5.61 -3.90 8.32
N ASN A 52 6.34 -3.23 9.20
CA ASN A 52 6.27 -3.42 10.65
C ASN A 52 5.81 -2.15 11.38
N ALA A 53 5.59 -2.28 12.70
CA ALA A 53 5.15 -1.15 13.53
C ALA A 53 6.15 0.02 13.51
N GLU A 54 7.44 -0.26 13.36
CA GLU A 54 8.48 0.76 13.28
C GLU A 54 8.35 1.60 12.00
N LEU A 55 8.18 0.96 10.85
CA LEU A 55 7.89 1.65 9.59
C LEU A 55 6.60 2.46 9.69
N PHE A 56 5.56 1.88 10.31
CA PHE A 56 4.29 2.58 10.46
C PHE A 56 4.44 3.85 11.32
N ALA A 57 5.22 3.80 12.41
CA ALA A 57 5.53 4.96 13.22
C ALA A 57 6.27 6.06 12.42
N VAL A 58 7.20 5.67 11.53
CA VAL A 58 7.89 6.62 10.65
C VAL A 58 6.91 7.26 9.65
N LEU A 59 6.02 6.48 9.04
CA LEU A 59 5.00 6.99 8.11
C LEU A 59 4.01 7.94 8.80
N LEU A 60 3.72 7.71 10.08
CA LEU A 60 2.92 8.60 10.93
C LEU A 60 3.69 9.85 11.40
N SER A 61 4.96 9.99 11.02
CA SER A 61 5.86 11.07 11.48
C SER A 61 6.01 11.13 13.00
N ILE A 62 5.96 9.98 13.69
CA ILE A 62 6.24 9.88 15.13
C ILE A 62 7.76 9.77 15.31
N PRO A 63 8.44 10.72 15.97
CA PRO A 63 9.90 10.65 16.16
C PRO A 63 10.33 9.44 17.01
N ALA A 64 11.57 8.97 16.83
CA ALA A 64 12.15 7.87 17.61
C ALA A 64 12.26 8.20 19.12
N SER A 65 12.37 9.48 19.47
CA SER A 65 12.41 9.96 20.87
C SER A 65 11.09 9.78 21.61
N LYS A 66 9.95 9.66 20.91
CA LYS A 66 8.61 9.47 21.52
C LYS A 66 8.34 7.99 21.81
N THR A 67 9.16 7.38 22.66
CA THR A 67 9.17 5.93 22.93
C THR A 67 7.85 5.38 23.47
N LEU A 68 7.15 6.14 24.32
CA LEU A 68 5.84 5.75 24.86
C LEU A 68 4.79 5.58 23.76
N LEU A 69 4.72 6.53 22.82
CA LEU A 69 3.78 6.49 21.71
C LEU A 69 4.13 5.38 20.72
N ARG A 70 5.42 5.14 20.45
CA ARG A 70 5.85 4.01 19.61
C ARG A 70 5.49 2.67 20.23
N ARG A 71 5.68 2.50 21.54
CA ARG A 71 5.27 1.29 22.26
C ARG A 71 3.75 1.08 22.23
N HIS A 72 2.99 2.16 22.40
CA HIS A 72 1.53 2.15 22.30
C HIS A 72 1.08 1.69 20.91
N LEU A 73 1.59 2.34 19.87
CA LEU A 73 1.32 1.97 18.48
C LEU A 73 1.70 0.51 18.19
N ASN A 74 2.88 0.06 18.63
CA ASN A 74 3.35 -1.30 18.43
C ASN A 74 2.38 -2.34 19.02
N THR A 75 1.95 -2.11 20.26
CA THR A 75 1.01 -3.00 20.95
C THR A 75 -0.31 -3.12 20.19
N HIS A 76 -0.90 -1.98 19.80
CA HIS A 76 -2.15 -1.97 19.06
C HIS A 76 -2.00 -2.51 17.63
N PHE A 77 -0.87 -2.25 16.96
CA PHE A 77 -0.60 -2.78 15.62
C PHE A 77 -0.52 -4.30 15.63
N ILE A 78 0.21 -4.90 16.57
CA ILE A 78 0.30 -6.37 16.69
C ILE A 78 -1.07 -6.97 17.01
N SER A 79 -1.85 -6.33 17.90
CA SER A 79 -3.23 -6.75 18.19
C SER A 79 -4.13 -6.67 16.95
N LEU A 80 -3.89 -5.70 16.06
CA LEU A 80 -4.69 -5.49 14.85
C LEU A 80 -4.38 -6.54 13.78
N ILE A 81 -3.11 -6.79 13.47
CA ILE A 81 -2.74 -7.75 12.42
C ILE A 81 -2.81 -9.21 12.87
N GLY A 82 -2.88 -9.44 14.18
CA GLY A 82 -2.92 -10.76 14.78
C GLY A 82 -1.54 -11.39 15.00
N PRO A 83 -1.43 -12.35 15.94
CA PRO A 83 -0.16 -12.96 16.36
C PRO A 83 0.49 -13.81 15.25
N GLU A 84 -0.32 -14.45 14.39
CA GLU A 84 0.18 -15.27 13.29
C GLU A 84 0.94 -14.40 12.27
N THR A 85 0.32 -13.29 11.84
CA THR A 85 0.92 -12.32 10.92
C THR A 85 2.19 -11.71 11.52
N GLN A 86 2.17 -11.35 12.81
CA GLN A 86 3.34 -10.82 13.50
C GLN A 86 4.49 -11.83 13.57
N THR A 87 4.18 -13.11 13.78
CA THR A 87 5.20 -14.18 13.81
C THR A 87 5.88 -14.31 12.46
N LYS A 88 5.11 -14.39 11.37
CA LYS A 88 5.64 -14.45 9.99
C LYS A 88 6.52 -13.26 9.65
N LYS A 89 6.11 -12.04 10.02
CA LYS A 89 6.92 -10.82 9.82
C LYS A 89 8.25 -10.89 10.57
N ARG A 90 8.25 -11.38 11.82
CA ARG A 90 9.46 -11.55 12.64
C ARG A 90 10.42 -12.60 12.07
N GLU A 91 9.88 -13.71 11.55
CA GLU A 91 10.69 -14.74 10.88
C GLU A 91 11.39 -14.16 9.65
N HIS A 92 10.65 -13.43 8.81
CA HIS A 92 11.21 -12.76 7.65
C HIS A 92 12.27 -11.69 8.02
N GLU A 93 12.10 -10.97 9.12
CA GLU A 93 13.09 -10.01 9.62
C GLU A 93 14.38 -10.69 10.13
N SER A 94 14.31 -11.96 10.53
CA SER A 94 15.47 -12.73 10.99
C SER A 94 16.33 -13.31 9.87
N GLU A 95 15.86 -13.24 8.62
CA GLU A 95 16.60 -13.74 7.46
C GLU A 95 17.86 -12.89 7.21
N PRO A 96 19.02 -13.51 6.89
CA PRO A 96 20.29 -12.80 6.72
C PRO A 96 20.30 -11.81 5.54
N ALA A 97 19.37 -11.93 4.59
CA ALA A 97 19.20 -11.04 3.45
C ALA A 97 18.12 -9.97 3.66
N TYR A 98 17.62 -9.80 4.89
CA TYR A 98 16.56 -8.85 5.18
C TYR A 98 17.01 -7.39 4.93
N ILE A 99 16.21 -6.66 4.14
CA ILE A 99 16.37 -5.23 3.91
C ILE A 99 15.10 -4.55 4.41
N PRO A 100 15.14 -3.58 5.33
CA PRO A 100 13.93 -2.88 5.79
C PRO A 100 13.31 -2.04 4.66
N LEU A 101 11.99 -1.87 4.67
CA LEU A 101 11.34 -0.86 3.82
C LEU A 101 11.56 0.54 4.43
N LEU A 102 11.89 1.51 3.57
CA LEU A 102 12.05 2.90 3.97
C LEU A 102 11.05 3.79 3.23
N PRO A 103 10.35 4.73 3.91
CA PRO A 103 9.32 5.58 3.29
C PRO A 103 9.79 6.42 2.11
N ASN A 104 11.08 6.75 2.07
CA ASN A 104 11.67 7.71 1.14
C ASN A 104 12.68 7.07 0.19
N THR A 105 12.58 5.76 -0.07
CA THR A 105 13.39 5.14 -1.12
C THR A 105 12.95 5.75 -2.46
N LYS A 106 13.65 6.80 -2.89
CA LYS A 106 13.55 7.35 -4.23
C LYS A 106 13.84 6.20 -5.18
N VAL A 107 12.80 5.64 -5.78
CA VAL A 107 12.97 4.81 -6.96
C VAL A 107 13.59 5.76 -7.98
N LYS A 108 14.90 5.63 -8.19
CA LYS A 108 15.56 6.29 -9.30
C LYS A 108 14.87 5.72 -10.52
N LYS A 109 13.94 6.49 -11.10
CA LYS A 109 13.40 6.18 -12.42
C LYS A 109 14.63 5.95 -13.27
N GLY A 110 14.90 4.70 -13.63
CA GLY A 110 15.88 4.40 -14.66
C GLY A 110 15.54 5.33 -15.79
N LYS A 111 16.55 6.06 -16.30
CA LYS A 111 16.35 7.03 -17.38
C LYS A 111 15.55 6.30 -18.46
N PHE A 112 14.25 6.60 -18.56
CA PHE A 112 13.45 6.14 -19.67
C PHE A 112 14.06 6.89 -20.84
N VAL A 113 14.91 6.19 -21.58
CA VAL A 113 15.46 6.70 -22.83
C VAL A 113 14.25 7.02 -23.70
N LEU A 114 13.97 8.31 -23.83
CA LEU A 114 13.04 8.84 -24.80
C LEU A 114 13.72 8.65 -26.16
N PHE A 115 13.67 7.43 -26.70
CA PHE A 115 14.09 7.17 -28.06
C PHE A 115 13.04 7.81 -28.97
N GLY A 116 13.46 8.89 -29.61
CA GLY A 116 12.63 9.65 -30.54
C GLY A 116 12.04 8.76 -31.63
N TYR A 117 10.81 9.08 -32.00
CA TYR A 117 10.14 8.58 -33.18
C TYR A 117 11.04 8.72 -34.41
N LYS A 118 11.53 7.59 -34.94
CA LYS A 118 11.89 7.46 -36.35
C LYS A 118 11.03 6.37 -36.97
N LYS A 119 10.30 6.79 -38.00
CA LYS A 119 9.35 6.01 -38.79
C LYS A 119 10.09 5.04 -39.74
N VAL A 120 9.51 3.84 -39.89
CA VAL A 120 9.57 2.88 -41.02
C VAL A 120 10.86 2.06 -41.23
N ARG A 121 10.77 0.75 -41.00
CA ARG A 121 10.84 -0.28 -42.06
C ARG A 121 10.21 -1.59 -41.59
N SER A 122 9.49 -2.22 -42.51
CA SER A 122 8.67 -3.43 -42.43
C SER A 122 9.40 -4.70 -41.95
N ASP A 123 8.78 -5.46 -41.04
CA ASP A 123 8.81 -6.92 -40.97
C ASP A 123 7.59 -7.43 -40.15
N PRO A 124 6.90 -8.53 -40.53
CA PRO A 124 5.60 -8.90 -39.98
C PRO A 124 5.66 -10.18 -39.12
N GLU A 125 5.94 -10.12 -37.81
CA GLU A 125 5.70 -11.31 -36.96
C GLU A 125 5.56 -11.12 -35.44
N VAL A 126 5.31 -9.92 -34.91
CA VAL A 126 5.10 -9.76 -33.45
C VAL A 126 3.84 -8.96 -33.13
N GLU A 127 2.73 -9.46 -33.64
CA GLU A 127 1.40 -9.12 -33.16
C GLU A 127 1.11 -9.92 -31.89
N SER A 128 1.46 -9.37 -30.73
CA SER A 128 0.81 -9.69 -29.45
C SER A 128 1.24 -8.67 -28.40
N PHE A 129 0.36 -8.38 -27.45
CA PHE A 129 0.53 -7.46 -26.31
C PHE A 129 0.14 -5.98 -26.50
N ILE A 130 -0.75 -5.65 -27.44
CA ILE A 130 -1.61 -4.47 -27.23
C ILE A 130 -2.94 -4.96 -26.67
N CYS A 131 -3.20 -4.68 -25.39
CA CYS A 131 -4.50 -4.87 -24.78
C CYS A 131 -5.48 -3.84 -25.37
N PRO A 132 -6.58 -4.25 -26.04
CA PRO A 132 -7.58 -3.32 -26.54
C PRO A 132 -8.33 -2.68 -25.37
N LEU A 133 -8.28 -1.36 -25.24
CA LEU A 133 -9.23 -0.61 -24.44
C LEU A 133 -10.44 -0.30 -25.33
N GLU A 134 -11.40 -1.23 -25.40
CA GLU A 134 -12.69 -0.94 -26.05
C GLU A 134 -13.62 -0.22 -25.07
N LEU A 135 -13.73 1.10 -25.23
CA LEU A 135 -14.91 1.85 -24.81
C LEU A 135 -15.59 2.38 -26.07
N ASN A 136 -16.33 1.50 -26.75
CA ASN A 136 -17.32 1.92 -27.74
C ASN A 136 -18.72 1.86 -27.11
N GLY A 137 -19.18 2.99 -26.59
CA GLY A 137 -20.56 3.23 -26.21
C GLY A 137 -21.07 4.47 -26.93
N GLN A 138 -21.38 4.34 -28.23
CA GLN A 138 -22.13 5.35 -28.98
C GLN A 138 -23.53 5.48 -28.37
N CYS A 139 -23.86 6.63 -27.78
CA CYS A 139 -25.26 7.06 -27.67
C CYS A 139 -25.59 7.95 -28.87
N THR A 140 -26.71 7.62 -29.50
CA THR A 140 -27.20 8.03 -30.81
C THR A 140 -27.60 9.50 -30.90
N ASN A 141 -27.37 10.10 -32.07
CA ASN A 141 -27.97 11.37 -32.51
C ASN A 141 -29.51 11.34 -32.47
N GLY A 142 -30.12 12.42 -31.99
CA GLY A 142 -31.54 12.74 -32.14
C GLY A 142 -31.72 14.25 -32.42
N LYS A 143 -32.46 14.57 -33.48
CA LYS A 143 -32.79 15.92 -34.01
C LYS A 143 -33.79 16.69 -33.14
N GLU A 144 -33.83 18.01 -33.38
CA GLU A 144 -34.90 19.04 -33.22
C GLU A 144 -34.29 20.27 -32.51
N GLY A 145 -34.36 21.51 -32.97
CA GLY A 145 -35.29 22.20 -33.85
C GLY A 145 -35.58 23.57 -33.19
N SER A 146 -35.04 24.66 -33.74
CA SER A 146 -35.69 25.98 -33.90
C SER A 146 -34.66 27.04 -34.33
#